data_AF-A0A955UCG7-F1
#
_entry.id   AF-A0A955UCG7-F1
#
_cell.length_a   1.000
_cell.length_b   1.000
_cell.length_c   1.000
_cell.angle_alpha   90.00
_cell.angle_beta   90.00
_cell.angle_gamma   90.00
#
_symmetry.space_group_name_H-M   'P 1'
#
loop_
_entity.id
_entity.type
_entity.pdbx_description
1 polymer ?
#
loop_
_entity_poly.entity_id
_entity_poly.type
_entity_poly.pdbx_seq_one_letter_code
_entity_poly.pdbx_strand_id
1 'polypeptide(L)'
;MVLSGQALPHDLTLFPIPLQPGEASLSWPIFGLLALLISGTVAPFLWRYGKTRCHGPCKSASTKEFPWWGWMGVGWTAFAWILAWTRFSWFQEWQPHTFPLLWFGYIVIINALHFSRTSQCLLKNQPKLLFKLFFLSAVFWWIFERLNQFVQNWHYVGITEAHPLLTFFWMTIAFSTVLPAVLSTYAYLFSFVQIKAPFENWSAISMV
;
A
#
# COMPACT_ATOMS: atom_id res chain seq x y z
N MET A 1 37.42 11.02 10.02
CA MET A 1 36.51 9.96 10.48
C MET A 1 36.09 9.00 9.36
N VAL A 2 35.89 9.43 8.11
CA VAL A 2 35.60 8.54 6.95
C VAL A 2 36.85 7.78 6.41
N LEU A 3 38.06 8.20 6.76
CA LEU A 3 39.32 7.63 6.24
C LEU A 3 39.98 6.57 7.14
N SER A 4 39.31 6.13 8.21
CA SER A 4 39.91 5.25 9.24
C SER A 4 39.55 3.77 9.10
N GLY A 5 38.85 3.36 8.03
CA GLY A 5 38.47 1.95 7.81
C GLY A 5 37.52 1.37 8.87
N GLN A 6 37.02 2.20 9.79
CA GLN A 6 36.00 1.79 10.75
C GLN A 6 34.62 1.93 10.11
N ALA A 7 33.83 0.85 10.19
CA ALA A 7 32.44 0.87 9.75
C ALA A 7 31.70 1.99 10.49
N LEU A 8 30.88 2.75 9.75
CA LEU A 8 29.99 3.73 10.34
C LEU A 8 29.13 3.02 11.41
N PRO A 9 28.89 3.65 12.58
CA PRO A 9 27.89 3.19 13.53
C PRO A 9 26.58 2.85 12.80
N HIS A 10 25.90 1.77 13.20
CA HIS A 10 24.76 1.23 12.46
C HIS A 10 23.64 2.28 12.26
N ASP A 11 23.51 3.21 13.20
CA ASP A 11 22.65 4.40 13.24
C ASP A 11 23.03 5.51 12.25
N LEU A 12 24.28 5.54 11.76
CA LEU A 12 24.78 6.53 10.80
C LEU A 12 24.94 5.96 9.37
N THR A 13 24.54 4.72 9.13
CA THR A 13 24.48 4.19 7.76
C THR A 13 23.36 4.89 6.99
N LEU A 14 23.57 5.18 5.70
CA LEU A 14 22.58 5.90 4.87
C LEU A 14 21.26 5.12 4.75
N PHE A 15 21.31 3.78 4.86
CA PHE A 15 20.15 2.89 4.75
C PHE A 15 20.21 1.73 5.77
N PRO A 16 20.14 2.00 7.08
CA PRO A 16 20.12 0.96 8.09
C PRO A 16 18.77 0.27 8.04
N ILE A 17 18.76 -0.99 7.63
CA ILE A 17 17.56 -1.82 7.76
C ILE A 17 17.61 -2.41 9.17
N PRO A 18 16.53 -2.34 9.96
CA PRO A 18 16.52 -3.01 11.26
C PRO A 18 16.63 -4.52 11.03
N LEU A 19 17.67 -5.13 11.61
CA LEU A 19 17.96 -6.57 11.49
C LEU A 19 17.74 -7.31 12.82
N GLN A 20 17.58 -6.58 13.93
CA GLN A 20 17.34 -7.16 15.24
C GLN A 20 15.89 -6.96 15.67
N PRO A 21 15.27 -7.96 16.29
CA PRO A 21 13.95 -7.82 16.89
C PRO A 21 14.00 -6.81 18.04
N GLY A 22 13.04 -5.89 18.07
CA GLY A 22 12.72 -5.15 19.29
C GLY A 22 12.18 -6.09 20.37
N GLU A 23 12.24 -5.67 21.63
CA GLU A 23 11.64 -6.42 22.75
C GLU A 23 10.12 -6.49 22.58
N ALA A 24 9.61 -7.60 22.04
CA ALA A 24 8.18 -7.80 21.85
C ALA A 24 7.52 -8.13 23.21
N SER A 25 6.99 -7.12 23.88
CA SER A 25 6.14 -7.29 25.07
C SER A 25 4.71 -6.83 24.75
N LEU A 26 3.78 -7.78 24.68
CA LEU A 26 2.35 -7.46 24.58
C LEU A 26 1.90 -6.84 25.90
N SER A 27 1.70 -5.53 25.90
CA SER A 27 1.13 -4.81 27.04
C SER A 27 -0.39 -4.72 26.88
N TRP A 28 -1.13 -5.49 27.69
CA TRP A 28 -2.60 -5.46 27.71
C TRP A 28 -3.19 -4.06 27.91
N PRO A 29 -2.65 -3.19 28.80
CA PRO A 29 -3.13 -1.81 28.92
C PRO A 29 -2.96 -0.99 27.64
N ILE A 30 -1.79 -1.07 26.98
CA ILE A 30 -1.52 -0.35 25.73
C ILE A 30 -2.43 -0.89 24.61
N PHE A 31 -2.56 -2.21 24.52
CA PHE A 31 -3.47 -2.84 23.57
C PHE A 31 -4.91 -2.36 23.77
N GLY A 32 -5.41 -2.35 25.01
CA GLY A 32 -6.76 -1.88 25.34
C GLY A 32 -6.95 -0.41 24.98
N LEU A 33 -5.98 0.45 25.29
CA LEU A 33 -6.00 1.88 24.94
C LEU A 33 -6.05 2.08 23.42
N LEU A 34 -5.18 1.40 22.66
CA LEU A 34 -5.15 1.48 21.20
C LEU A 34 -6.44 0.94 20.58
N ALA A 35 -6.97 -0.18 21.09
CA ALA A 35 -8.22 -0.75 20.64
C ALA A 35 -9.41 0.21 20.87
N LEU A 36 -9.46 0.87 22.03
CA LEU A 36 -10.48 1.87 22.32
C LEU A 36 -10.33 3.11 21.42
N LEU A 37 -9.12 3.58 21.18
CA LEU A 37 -8.86 4.72 20.31
C LEU A 37 -9.24 4.43 18.85
N ILE A 38 -8.83 3.26 18.33
CA ILE A 38 -9.21 2.81 16.98
C ILE A 38 -10.72 2.62 16.89
N SER A 39 -11.36 1.99 17.90
CA SER A 39 -12.81 1.80 17.91
C SER A 39 -13.54 3.13 17.99
N GLY A 40 -13.11 4.05 18.85
CA GLY A 40 -13.72 5.38 19.01
C GLY A 40 -13.59 6.25 17.76
N THR A 41 -12.48 6.10 17.02
CA THR A 41 -12.27 6.80 15.74
C THR A 41 -13.05 6.18 14.59
N VAL A 42 -13.13 4.85 14.49
CA VAL A 42 -13.79 4.15 13.38
C VAL A 42 -15.30 4.03 13.58
N ALA A 43 -15.78 3.89 14.81
CA ALA A 43 -17.19 3.65 15.13
C ALA A 43 -18.15 4.71 14.57
N PRO A 44 -17.87 6.03 14.63
CA PRO A 44 -18.75 7.03 14.01
C PRO A 44 -18.95 6.79 12.52
N PHE A 45 -17.89 6.41 11.79
CA PHE A 45 -17.95 6.17 10.34
C PHE A 45 -18.76 4.91 10.02
N LEU A 46 -18.53 3.81 10.75
CA LEU A 46 -19.28 2.56 10.59
C LEU A 46 -20.75 2.74 10.96
N TRP A 47 -21.03 3.43 12.07
CA TRP A 47 -22.38 3.71 12.52
C TRP A 47 -23.16 4.52 11.48
N ARG A 48 -22.53 5.57 10.94
CA ARG A 48 -23.13 6.37 9.87
C ARG A 48 -23.34 5.55 8.60
N TYR A 49 -22.34 4.80 8.16
CA TYR A 49 -22.47 3.93 6.99
C TYR A 49 -23.65 2.95 7.14
N GLY A 50 -23.82 2.33 8.31
CA GLY A 50 -24.94 1.43 8.60
C GLY A 50 -26.30 2.13 8.76
N LYS A 51 -26.33 3.34 9.31
CA LYS A 51 -27.58 4.12 9.47
C LYS A 51 -28.07 4.72 8.16
N THR A 52 -27.17 5.14 7.27
CA THR A 52 -27.54 5.72 5.98
C THR A 52 -27.95 4.61 5.02
N ARG A 53 -29.20 4.14 5.13
CA ARG A 53 -29.80 3.25 4.12
C ARG A 53 -30.04 4.03 2.83
N CYS A 54 -29.22 3.81 1.81
CA CYS A 54 -29.45 4.34 0.47
C CYS A 54 -30.74 3.74 -0.12
N HIS A 55 -31.85 4.49 -0.12
CA HIS A 55 -33.13 4.14 -0.77
C HIS A 55 -33.35 4.94 -2.07
N GLY A 56 -32.28 5.32 -2.77
CA GLY A 56 -32.37 5.95 -4.09
C GLY A 56 -32.08 4.95 -5.20
N PRO A 57 -32.70 5.08 -6.40
CA PRO A 57 -32.26 4.32 -7.56
C PRO A 57 -30.77 4.61 -7.75
N CYS A 58 -29.94 3.57 -7.62
CA CYS A 58 -28.54 3.67 -7.98
C CYS A 58 -28.52 4.06 -9.44
N LYS A 59 -28.07 5.29 -9.76
CA LYS A 59 -27.71 5.62 -11.14
C LYS A 59 -26.76 4.51 -11.57
N SER A 60 -27.20 3.68 -12.52
CA SER A 60 -26.38 2.59 -13.03
C SER A 60 -25.12 3.26 -13.55
N ALA A 61 -24.00 3.04 -12.85
CA ALA A 61 -22.70 3.33 -13.42
C ALA A 61 -22.68 2.63 -14.79
N SER A 62 -22.16 3.30 -15.82
CA SER A 62 -22.04 2.69 -17.14
C SER A 62 -21.08 1.50 -16.99
N THR A 63 -21.64 0.30 -16.85
CA THR A 63 -20.87 -0.94 -16.71
C THR A 63 -20.35 -1.29 -18.09
N LYS A 64 -19.17 -0.78 -18.41
CA LYS A 64 -18.40 -1.28 -19.54
C LYS A 64 -17.83 -2.64 -19.19
N GLU A 65 -17.61 -3.45 -20.22
CA GLU A 65 -16.87 -4.69 -20.09
C GLU A 65 -15.49 -4.44 -19.49
N PHE A 66 -15.01 -5.43 -18.74
CA PHE A 66 -13.69 -5.37 -18.14
C PHE A 66 -12.62 -5.26 -19.25
N PRO A 67 -11.77 -4.23 -19.24
CA PRO A 67 -10.87 -3.99 -20.35
C PRO A 67 -9.80 -5.08 -20.46
N TRP A 68 -9.33 -5.33 -21.68
CA TRP A 68 -8.30 -6.35 -21.97
C TRP A 68 -7.02 -6.21 -21.12
N TRP A 69 -6.56 -4.98 -20.86
CA TRP A 69 -5.39 -4.72 -20.01
C TRP A 69 -5.65 -5.03 -18.53
N GLY A 70 -6.92 -5.02 -18.11
CA GLY A 70 -7.33 -5.53 -16.80
C GLY A 70 -7.13 -7.05 -16.72
N TRP A 71 -7.54 -7.78 -17.76
CA TRP A 71 -7.31 -9.23 -17.84
C TRP A 71 -5.83 -9.59 -17.86
N MET A 72 -5.00 -8.79 -18.52
CA MET A 72 -3.55 -8.92 -18.42
C MET A 72 -3.05 -8.73 -16.98
N GLY A 73 -3.59 -7.74 -16.25
CA GLY A 73 -3.27 -7.54 -14.84
C GLY A 73 -3.65 -8.75 -13.97
N VAL A 74 -4.80 -9.37 -14.24
CA VAL A 74 -5.22 -10.62 -13.57
C VAL A 74 -4.26 -11.75 -13.87
N GLY A 75 -3.91 -11.97 -15.14
CA GLY A 75 -2.95 -13.00 -15.55
C GLY A 75 -1.56 -12.80 -14.94
N TRP A 76 -1.06 -11.56 -14.97
CA TRP A 76 0.18 -11.15 -14.32
C TRP A 76 0.16 -11.45 -12.82
N THR A 77 -0.92 -11.05 -12.13
CA THR A 77 -1.04 -11.23 -10.68
C THR A 77 -1.12 -12.71 -10.31
N ALA A 78 -1.88 -13.50 -11.07
CA ALA A 78 -1.98 -14.94 -10.88
C ALA A 78 -0.62 -15.63 -11.10
N PHE A 79 0.10 -15.24 -12.15
CA PHE A 79 1.44 -15.74 -12.42
C PHE A 79 2.42 -15.39 -11.28
N ALA A 80 2.46 -14.11 -10.87
CA ALA A 80 3.29 -13.67 -9.75
C ALA A 80 2.91 -14.36 -8.43
N TRP A 81 1.63 -14.65 -8.21
CA TRP A 81 1.14 -15.38 -7.04
C TRP A 81 1.63 -16.82 -7.02
N ILE A 82 1.55 -17.52 -8.15
CA ILE A 82 2.07 -18.87 -8.30
C ILE A 82 3.57 -18.90 -8.00
N LEU A 83 4.34 -17.96 -8.55
CA LEU A 83 5.77 -17.84 -8.27
C LEU A 83 6.08 -17.49 -6.81
N ALA A 84 5.26 -16.65 -6.18
CA ALA A 84 5.45 -16.24 -4.79
C ALA A 84 5.23 -17.39 -3.81
N TRP A 85 4.23 -18.25 -4.05
CA TRP A 85 3.80 -19.27 -3.10
C TRP A 85 4.28 -20.68 -3.44
N THR A 86 4.65 -20.95 -4.68
CA THR A 86 5.18 -22.25 -5.09
C THR A 86 6.70 -22.23 -4.97
N ARG A 87 7.26 -23.16 -4.19
CA ARG A 87 8.71 -23.25 -3.91
C ARG A 87 9.46 -23.96 -5.05
N PHE A 88 9.40 -23.38 -6.25
CA PHE A 88 10.15 -23.90 -7.40
C PHE A 88 11.65 -23.77 -7.17
N SER A 89 12.39 -24.88 -7.31
CA SER A 89 13.85 -24.90 -7.13
C SER A 89 14.58 -23.90 -8.02
N TRP A 90 14.13 -23.72 -9.26
CA TRP A 90 14.72 -22.79 -10.22
C TRP A 90 14.41 -21.32 -9.95
N PHE A 91 13.45 -21.00 -9.08
CA PHE A 91 13.00 -19.63 -8.82
C PHE A 91 13.33 -19.12 -7.40
N GLN A 92 14.01 -19.93 -6.57
CA GLN A 92 14.21 -19.62 -5.15
C GLN A 92 14.89 -18.26 -4.90
N GLU A 93 15.88 -17.90 -5.73
CA GLU A 93 16.61 -16.64 -5.61
C GLU A 93 15.72 -15.41 -5.87
N TRP A 94 14.75 -15.53 -6.78
CA TRP A 94 13.87 -14.44 -7.19
C TRP A 94 12.56 -14.38 -6.41
N GLN A 95 12.24 -15.45 -5.68
CA GLN A 95 11.01 -15.57 -4.92
C GLN A 95 10.77 -14.42 -3.92
N PRO A 96 11.78 -13.90 -3.18
CA PRO A 96 11.61 -12.74 -2.31
C PRO A 96 11.22 -11.45 -3.04
N HIS A 97 11.46 -11.36 -4.34
CA HIS A 97 11.21 -10.18 -5.16
C HIS A 97 9.84 -10.18 -5.86
N THR A 98 8.95 -11.11 -5.50
CA THR A 98 7.60 -11.20 -6.07
C THR A 98 6.63 -10.17 -5.52
N PHE A 99 6.95 -9.53 -4.38
CA PHE A 99 6.09 -8.53 -3.75
C PHE A 99 5.71 -7.39 -4.70
N PRO A 100 6.65 -6.64 -5.32
CA PRO A 100 6.25 -5.57 -6.24
C PRO A 100 5.45 -6.07 -7.44
N LEU A 101 5.74 -7.27 -7.95
CA LEU A 101 5.01 -7.85 -9.09
C LEU A 101 3.52 -8.00 -8.77
N LEU A 102 3.19 -8.50 -7.57
CA LEU A 102 1.81 -8.63 -7.10
C LEU A 102 1.13 -7.26 -6.97
N TRP A 103 1.83 -6.27 -6.40
CA TRP A 103 1.25 -4.95 -6.16
C TRP A 103 1.07 -4.13 -7.45
N PHE A 104 2.00 -4.20 -8.41
CA PHE A 104 1.79 -3.61 -9.73
C PHE A 104 0.59 -4.24 -10.44
N GLY A 105 0.47 -5.57 -10.37
CA GLY A 105 -0.70 -6.29 -10.89
C GLY A 105 -2.00 -5.83 -10.24
N TYR A 106 -2.03 -5.71 -8.91
CA TYR A 106 -3.16 -5.17 -8.17
C TYR A 106 -3.54 -3.74 -8.61
N ILE A 107 -2.56 -2.83 -8.74
CA ILE A 107 -2.79 -1.45 -9.19
C ILE A 107 -3.44 -1.42 -10.58
N VAL A 108 -3.01 -2.30 -11.49
CA VAL A 108 -3.63 -2.43 -12.82
C VAL A 108 -5.06 -2.93 -12.69
N ILE A 109 -5.29 -4.02 -11.95
CA ILE A 109 -6.63 -4.61 -11.77
C ILE A 109 -7.62 -3.60 -11.18
N ILE A 110 -7.24 -2.89 -10.12
CA ILE A 110 -8.16 -1.96 -9.45
C ILE A 110 -8.48 -0.74 -10.34
N ASN A 111 -7.50 -0.27 -11.14
CA ASN A 111 -7.76 0.76 -12.14
C ASN A 111 -8.66 0.24 -13.28
N ALA A 112 -8.57 -1.04 -13.65
CA ALA A 112 -9.46 -1.66 -14.64
C ALA A 112 -10.89 -1.76 -14.12
N LEU A 113 -11.06 -2.16 -12.86
CA LEU A 113 -12.35 -2.19 -12.19
C LEU A 113 -12.98 -0.80 -12.12
N HIS A 114 -12.19 0.22 -11.76
CA HIS A 114 -12.64 1.61 -11.78
C HIS A 114 -13.05 2.06 -13.19
N PHE A 115 -12.20 1.82 -14.19
CA PHE A 115 -12.48 2.18 -15.58
C PHE A 115 -13.76 1.50 -16.11
N SER A 116 -14.00 0.24 -15.77
CA SER A 116 -15.19 -0.51 -16.17
C SER A 116 -16.48 0.11 -15.62
N ARG A 117 -16.40 0.81 -14.48
CA ARG A 117 -17.55 1.45 -13.84
C ARG A 117 -17.80 2.88 -14.30
N THR A 118 -16.74 3.68 -14.44
CA THR A 118 -16.87 5.13 -14.64
C THR A 118 -16.35 5.60 -16.00
N SER A 119 -15.77 4.70 -16.81
CA SER A 119 -14.98 5.04 -18.00
C SER A 119 -13.79 5.97 -17.73
N GLN A 120 -13.41 6.11 -16.46
CA GLN A 120 -12.27 6.91 -16.02
C GLN A 120 -11.47 6.15 -14.96
N CYS A 121 -10.15 6.31 -14.96
CA CYS A 121 -9.29 5.79 -13.91
C CYS A 121 -7.99 6.60 -13.83
N LEU A 122 -7.24 6.48 -12.73
CA LEU A 122 -5.97 7.18 -12.57
C LEU A 122 -4.97 6.76 -13.66
N LEU A 123 -4.91 5.47 -13.97
CA LEU A 123 -3.98 4.92 -14.95
C LEU A 123 -4.13 5.53 -16.36
N LYS A 124 -5.36 5.76 -16.83
CA LYS A 124 -5.61 6.34 -18.15
C LYS A 124 -5.77 7.85 -18.14
N ASN A 125 -6.52 8.40 -17.19
CA ASN A 125 -6.93 9.80 -17.22
C ASN A 125 -5.92 10.71 -16.51
N GLN A 126 -5.17 10.18 -15.53
CA GLN A 126 -4.20 10.96 -14.76
C GLN A 126 -2.88 10.22 -14.57
N PRO A 127 -2.23 9.72 -15.65
CA PRO A 127 -1.02 8.91 -15.54
C PRO A 127 0.15 9.66 -14.87
N LYS A 128 0.23 10.98 -15.05
CA LYS A 128 1.22 11.83 -14.38
C LYS A 128 1.02 11.86 -12.87
N LEU A 129 -0.24 11.90 -12.39
CA LEU A 129 -0.53 11.82 -10.97
C LEU A 129 -0.15 10.45 -10.44
N LEU A 130 -0.54 9.39 -11.14
CA LEU A 130 -0.20 8.02 -10.75
C LEU A 130 1.32 7.81 -10.65
N PHE A 131 2.08 8.33 -11.62
CA PHE A 131 3.55 8.29 -11.58
C PHE A 131 4.13 9.05 -10.36
N LYS A 132 3.60 10.25 -10.07
CA LYS A 132 3.99 10.99 -8.86
C LYS A 132 3.70 10.21 -7.58
N LEU A 133 2.61 9.45 -7.52
CA LEU A 133 2.30 8.61 -6.36
C LEU A 133 3.33 7.50 -6.16
N PHE A 134 3.85 6.89 -7.23
CA PHE A 134 4.94 5.91 -7.10
C PHE A 134 6.17 6.53 -6.44
N PHE A 135 6.59 7.69 -6.92
CA PHE A 135 7.74 8.40 -6.35
C PHE A 135 7.48 8.83 -4.89
N LEU A 136 6.34 9.47 -4.62
CA LEU A 136 5.99 9.94 -3.29
C LEU A 136 5.86 8.78 -2.30
N SER A 137 5.35 7.63 -2.74
CA SER A 137 5.23 6.43 -1.91
C SER A 137 6.60 5.90 -1.50
N ALA A 138 7.56 5.87 -2.43
CA ALA A 138 8.93 5.47 -2.11
C ALA A 138 9.55 6.39 -1.05
N VAL A 139 9.44 7.71 -1.22
CA VAL A 139 9.95 8.70 -0.26
C VAL A 139 9.27 8.55 1.10
N PHE A 140 7.94 8.45 1.12
CA PHE A 140 7.15 8.29 2.34
C PHE A 140 7.60 7.07 3.15
N TRP A 141 7.79 5.93 2.49
CA TRP A 141 8.21 4.70 3.16
C TRP A 141 9.67 4.70 3.59
N TRP A 142 10.57 5.37 2.87
CA TRP A 142 11.94 5.56 3.36
C TRP A 142 11.99 6.43 4.62
N ILE A 143 11.13 7.44 4.72
CA ILE A 143 10.97 8.22 5.96
C ILE A 143 10.42 7.33 7.08
N PHE A 144 9.41 6.50 6.78
CA PHE A 144 8.88 5.54 7.74
C PHE A 144 9.98 4.57 8.22
N GLU A 145 10.78 4.01 7.31
CA GLU A 145 11.86 3.08 7.63
C GLU A 145 12.98 3.77 8.44
N ARG A 146 13.19 5.07 8.23
CA ARG A 146 14.07 5.87 9.10
C ARG A 146 13.53 5.93 10.53
N LEU A 147 12.24 6.18 10.70
CA LEU A 147 11.61 6.22 12.01
C LEU A 147 11.64 4.83 12.68
N ASN A 148 11.39 3.77 11.91
CA ASN A 148 11.41 2.38 12.36
C ASN A 148 12.74 1.98 13.01
N GLN A 149 13.87 2.58 12.60
CA GLN A 149 15.17 2.32 13.23
C GLN A 149 15.25 2.77 14.68
N PHE A 150 14.53 3.83 15.06
CA PHE A 150 14.52 4.35 16.43
C PHE A 150 13.51 3.63 17.30
N VAL A 151 12.33 3.33 16.75
CA VAL A 151 11.25 2.67 17.50
C VAL A 151 11.37 1.14 17.50
N GLN A 152 12.22 0.59 16.62
CA GLN A 152 12.43 -0.85 16.43
C GLN A 152 11.11 -1.62 16.28
N ASN A 153 10.16 -1.04 15.54
CA ASN A 153 8.79 -1.56 15.44
C ASN A 153 8.76 -2.89 14.66
N TRP A 154 9.60 -3.04 13.63
CA TRP A 154 9.86 -4.32 12.98
C TRP A 154 11.28 -4.42 12.43
N HIS A 155 11.68 -5.64 12.08
CA HIS A 155 12.95 -5.96 11.45
C HIS A 155 12.75 -6.91 10.27
N TYR A 156 13.68 -6.90 9.33
CA TYR A 156 13.64 -7.78 8.16
C TYR A 156 14.50 -9.02 8.41
N VAL A 157 13.94 -10.18 8.08
CA VAL A 157 14.62 -11.48 8.16
C VAL A 157 15.12 -11.88 6.78
N GLY A 158 16.33 -12.45 6.70
CA GLY A 158 16.88 -12.97 5.44
C GLY A 158 17.51 -11.93 4.51
N ILE A 159 17.77 -10.71 5.01
CA ILE A 159 18.44 -9.62 4.25
C ILE A 159 19.96 -9.54 4.53
N THR A 160 20.46 -10.33 5.48
CA THR A 160 21.80 -10.21 6.08
C THR A 160 22.99 -10.42 5.12
N GLU A 161 22.78 -10.90 3.90
CA GLU A 161 23.87 -11.16 2.92
C GLU A 161 23.72 -10.39 1.60
N ALA A 162 22.70 -9.52 1.46
CA ALA A 162 22.44 -8.83 0.20
C ALA A 162 23.28 -7.55 0.03
N HIS A 163 23.80 -7.34 -1.19
CA HIS A 163 24.53 -6.12 -1.56
C HIS A 163 23.69 -4.86 -1.25
N PRO A 164 24.17 -3.91 -0.40
CA PRO A 164 23.33 -2.83 0.13
C PRO A 164 22.58 -1.99 -0.92
N LEU A 165 23.23 -1.69 -2.04
CA LEU A 165 22.59 -0.94 -3.14
C LEU A 165 21.47 -1.73 -3.82
N LEU A 166 21.62 -3.06 -3.92
CA LEU A 166 20.61 -3.92 -4.54
C LEU A 166 19.38 -4.02 -3.62
N THR A 167 19.61 -4.15 -2.31
CA THR A 167 18.55 -4.12 -1.31
C THR A 167 17.81 -2.79 -1.33
N PHE A 168 18.53 -1.66 -1.36
CA PHE A 168 17.94 -0.33 -1.49
C PHE A 168 17.06 -0.22 -2.74
N PHE A 169 17.54 -0.73 -3.89
CA PHE A 169 16.79 -0.72 -5.14
C PHE A 169 15.49 -1.53 -5.03
N TRP A 170 15.56 -2.78 -4.58
CA TRP A 170 14.37 -3.63 -4.45
C TRP A 170 13.36 -3.10 -3.43
N MET A 171 13.82 -2.59 -2.29
CA MET A 171 12.96 -1.94 -1.30
C MET A 171 12.31 -0.69 -1.86
N THR A 172 13.04 0.15 -2.59
CA THR A 172 12.48 1.34 -3.24
C THR A 172 11.35 0.98 -4.20
N ILE A 173 11.52 -0.08 -4.99
CA ILE A 173 10.46 -0.58 -5.88
C ILE A 173 9.25 -1.02 -5.05
N ALA A 174 9.44 -1.83 -4.00
CA ALA A 174 8.34 -2.27 -3.13
C ALA A 174 7.60 -1.09 -2.49
N PHE A 175 8.35 -0.16 -1.88
CA PHE A 175 7.87 1.06 -1.23
C PHE A 175 7.11 1.99 -2.17
N SER A 176 7.43 1.99 -3.46
CA SER A 176 6.74 2.82 -4.44
C SER A 176 5.26 2.44 -4.64
N THR A 177 4.84 1.24 -4.25
CA THR A 177 3.53 0.69 -4.68
C THR A 177 2.35 1.05 -3.77
N VAL A 178 2.59 1.48 -2.53
CA VAL A 178 1.52 1.61 -1.53
C VAL A 178 0.57 2.77 -1.81
N LEU A 179 1.07 4.00 -1.96
CA LEU A 179 0.19 5.16 -2.25
C LEU A 179 -0.60 5.01 -3.56
N PRO A 180 0.00 4.58 -4.70
CA PRO A 180 -0.77 4.39 -5.92
C PRO A 180 -1.84 3.31 -5.77
N ALA A 181 -1.58 2.23 -5.02
CA ALA A 181 -2.58 1.21 -4.70
C ALA A 181 -3.72 1.76 -3.84
N VAL A 182 -3.40 2.49 -2.76
CA VAL A 182 -4.38 3.11 -1.88
C VAL A 182 -5.28 4.08 -2.63
N LEU A 183 -4.71 5.03 -3.40
CA LEU A 183 -5.53 6.03 -4.09
C LEU A 183 -6.35 5.43 -5.25
N SER A 184 -5.81 4.43 -5.95
CA SER A 184 -6.57 3.72 -6.99
C SER A 184 -7.76 2.95 -6.40
N THR A 185 -7.57 2.34 -5.23
CA THR A 185 -8.63 1.65 -4.48
C THR A 185 -9.65 2.63 -3.95
N TYR A 186 -9.20 3.75 -3.38
CA TYR A 186 -10.06 4.84 -2.95
C TYR A 186 -10.95 5.33 -4.11
N ALA A 187 -10.36 5.60 -5.28
CA ALA A 187 -11.10 6.04 -6.45
C ALA A 187 -12.13 5.02 -6.92
N TYR A 188 -11.78 3.72 -6.88
CA TYR A 188 -12.72 2.64 -7.17
C TYR A 188 -13.89 2.59 -6.16
N LEU A 189 -13.60 2.58 -4.87
CA LEU A 189 -14.62 2.50 -3.81
C LEU A 189 -15.54 3.74 -3.81
N PHE A 190 -15.00 4.93 -4.03
CA PHE A 190 -15.78 6.17 -4.11
C PHE A 190 -16.61 6.29 -5.40
N SER A 191 -16.43 5.39 -6.38
CA SER A 191 -17.34 5.27 -7.52
C SER A 191 -18.68 4.62 -7.17
N PHE A 192 -18.84 4.06 -5.97
CA PHE A 192 -20.09 3.49 -5.49
C PHE A 192 -20.88 4.54 -4.71
N VAL A 193 -22.09 4.84 -5.16
CA VAL A 193 -22.99 5.80 -4.50
C VAL A 193 -23.25 5.41 -3.05
N GLN A 194 -23.37 4.11 -2.76
CA GLN A 194 -23.60 3.59 -1.41
C GLN A 194 -22.43 3.87 -0.46
N ILE A 195 -21.21 3.90 -0.99
CA ILE A 195 -20.00 4.21 -0.21
C ILE A 195 -19.87 5.72 -0.04
N LYS A 196 -20.15 6.49 -1.10
CA LYS A 196 -19.97 7.96 -1.11
C LYS A 196 -21.06 8.71 -0.34
N ALA A 197 -22.33 8.38 -0.56
CA ALA A 197 -23.50 9.13 -0.09
C ALA A 197 -23.56 9.37 1.43
N PRO A 198 -23.17 8.42 2.31
CA PRO A 198 -23.14 8.68 3.75
C PRO A 198 -22.22 9.84 4.15
N PHE A 199 -21.19 10.13 3.35
CA PHE A 199 -20.14 11.08 3.70
C PHE A 199 -20.20 12.40 2.91
N GLU A 200 -21.02 12.52 1.86
CA GLU A 200 -21.09 13.75 1.03
C GLU A 200 -21.47 15.01 1.82
N ASN A 201 -22.33 14.87 2.84
CA ASN A 201 -22.79 15.97 3.69
C ASN A 201 -22.18 15.93 5.11
N TRP A 202 -21.11 15.17 5.31
CA TRP A 202 -20.47 15.07 6.62
C TRP A 202 -19.55 16.27 6.82
N SER A 203 -20.04 17.26 7.57
CA SER A 203 -19.33 18.49 8.01
C SER A 203 -18.34 19.02 6.97
N ALA A 204 -18.85 19.75 5.97
CA ALA A 204 -17.98 20.63 5.21
C ALA A 204 -17.31 21.57 6.21
N ILE A 205 -16.00 21.41 6.43
CA ILE A 205 -15.22 22.44 7.11
C ILE A 205 -15.32 23.65 6.18
N SER A 206 -16.14 24.64 6.57
CA SER A 206 -16.17 25.91 5.86
C SER A 206 -14.78 26.49 5.97
N MET A 207 -13.98 26.38 4.92
CA MET A 207 -12.76 27.15 4.81
C MET A 207 -13.22 28.60 4.61
N VAL A 208 -13.22 29.34 5.71
CA VAL A 208 -13.32 30.80 5.73
C VAL A 208 -12.05 31.38 5.14
#